data_AF-A0A356TJ49-F1
#
_entry.id   AF-A0A356TJ49-F1
#
_cell.length_a   1.000
_cell.length_b   1.000
_cell.length_c   1.000
_cell.angle_alpha   90.00
_cell.angle_beta   90.00
_cell.angle_gamma   90.00
#
_symmetry.space_group_name_H-M   'P 1'
#
loop_
_entity.id
_entity.type
_entity.pdbx_description
1 polymer ?
#
loop_
_entity_poly.entity_id
_entity_poly.type
_entity_poly.pdbx_seq_one_letter_code
_entity_poly.pdbx_strand_id
1 'polypeptide(L)'
;GEDERTFYNCLSRGEDGCGEPASFDPVGLTEAIEAQIRAPSDAAHDLVHRHGYLTRLFTTMSAEEMTVDPVFQLDDGLEDVDNVHVLTRVERCSSQYYRGDAPQEDVLPDGTTSSASEGRRAPSDQDYCDEVGGIPDYEATDCSDPPASSGCGLCTVAGLAPIQGGVLGGLLFFWLARRTRKLSRRS
;
A
#
# COMPACT_ATOMS: atom_id res chain seq x y z
N GLY A 1 35.38 5.03 6.56
CA GLY A 1 34.00 4.55 6.73
C GLY A 1 33.98 3.51 7.82
N GLU A 2 32.80 3.03 8.13
CA GLU A 2 32.58 2.05 9.20
C GLU A 2 33.08 0.66 8.78
N ASP A 3 33.48 -0.16 9.75
CA ASP A 3 33.72 -1.59 9.56
C ASP A 3 32.42 -2.30 9.12
N GLU A 4 32.56 -3.31 8.27
CA GLU A 4 31.45 -4.04 7.65
C GLU A 4 30.45 -4.58 8.68
N ARG A 5 30.95 -5.20 9.76
CA ARG A 5 30.08 -5.79 10.79
C ARG A 5 29.36 -4.71 11.58
N THR A 6 30.01 -3.58 11.86
CA THR A 6 29.39 -2.44 12.55
C THR A 6 28.28 -1.83 11.70
N PHE A 7 28.53 -1.64 10.41
CA PHE A 7 27.55 -1.11 9.45
C PHE A 7 26.31 -2.00 9.32
N TYR A 8 26.48 -3.31 9.08
CA TYR A 8 25.33 -4.22 8.92
C TYR A 8 24.52 -4.42 10.21
N ASN A 9 25.18 -4.44 11.38
CA ASN A 9 24.47 -4.52 12.66
C ASN A 9 23.61 -3.26 12.91
N CYS A 10 24.06 -2.09 12.50
CA CYS A 10 23.29 -0.85 12.59
C CYS A 10 22.05 -0.92 11.68
N LEU A 11 22.22 -1.30 10.40
CA LEU A 11 21.10 -1.46 9.46
C LEU A 11 20.07 -2.49 9.94
N SER A 12 20.51 -3.63 10.49
CA SER A 12 19.60 -4.66 11.00
C SER A 12 18.75 -4.21 12.19
N ARG A 13 19.18 -3.16 12.90
CA ARG A 13 18.45 -2.56 14.03
C ARG A 13 17.55 -1.40 13.60
N GLY A 14 17.59 -1.00 12.33
CA GLY A 14 16.82 0.12 11.81
C GLY A 14 17.24 1.47 12.38
N GLU A 15 18.51 1.60 12.79
CA GLU A 15 19.04 2.86 13.32
C GLU A 15 19.32 3.84 12.16
N ASP A 16 18.96 5.11 12.36
CA ASP A 16 19.31 6.17 11.42
C ASP A 16 20.80 6.54 11.54
N GLY A 17 21.43 6.88 10.42
CA GLY A 17 22.79 7.43 10.43
C GLY A 17 23.90 6.40 10.61
N CYS A 18 23.73 5.17 10.09
CA CYS A 18 24.72 4.08 10.12
C CYS A 18 26.08 4.37 9.43
N GLY A 19 26.29 5.59 8.94
CA GLY A 19 27.44 5.96 8.12
C GLY A 19 27.41 5.27 6.75
N GLU A 20 28.52 5.36 6.05
CA GLU A 20 28.76 4.62 4.81
C GLU A 20 29.86 3.58 5.07
N PRO A 21 29.80 2.41 4.40
CA PRO A 21 30.85 1.41 4.54
C PRO A 21 32.20 2.02 4.11
N ALA A 22 33.30 1.58 4.75
CA ALA A 22 34.64 2.05 4.41
C ALA A 22 35.03 1.80 2.94
N SER A 23 34.45 0.77 2.33
CA SER A 23 34.59 0.41 0.92
C SER A 23 33.36 -0.38 0.49
N PHE A 24 32.97 -0.24 -0.78
CA PHE A 24 31.88 -1.01 -1.38
C PHE A 24 32.37 -1.65 -2.67
N ASP A 25 32.22 -2.97 -2.79
CA ASP A 25 32.53 -3.73 -4.01
C ASP A 25 31.23 -4.09 -4.74
N PRO A 26 30.80 -3.28 -5.73
CA PRO A 26 29.56 -3.56 -6.47
C PRO A 26 29.66 -4.82 -7.32
N VAL A 27 30.87 -5.19 -7.77
CA VAL A 27 31.07 -6.40 -8.60
C VAL A 27 30.93 -7.63 -7.73
N GLY A 28 31.67 -7.69 -6.61
CA GLY A 28 31.58 -8.78 -5.65
C GLY A 28 30.17 -8.96 -5.08
N LEU A 29 29.44 -7.86 -4.79
CA LEU A 29 28.05 -7.96 -4.36
C LEU A 29 27.15 -8.57 -5.45
N THR A 30 27.30 -8.12 -6.70
CA THR A 30 26.49 -8.63 -7.82
C THR A 30 26.77 -10.12 -8.04
N GLU A 31 28.03 -10.53 -8.01
CA GLU A 31 28.43 -11.94 -8.10
C GLU A 31 27.86 -12.77 -6.94
N ALA A 32 27.86 -12.22 -5.71
CA ALA A 32 27.29 -12.89 -4.55
C ALA A 32 25.77 -13.04 -4.65
N ILE A 33 25.05 -12.00 -5.10
CA ILE A 33 23.60 -12.06 -5.33
C ILE A 33 23.28 -13.10 -6.40
N GLU A 34 24.03 -13.10 -7.51
CA GLU A 34 23.84 -14.06 -8.59
C GLU A 34 24.03 -15.50 -8.10
N ALA A 35 25.13 -15.77 -7.39
CA ALA A 35 25.48 -17.11 -6.93
C ALA A 35 24.61 -17.62 -5.78
N GLN A 36 24.20 -16.76 -4.85
CA GLN A 36 23.51 -17.18 -3.62
C GLN A 36 21.99 -17.04 -3.70
N ILE A 37 21.48 -16.13 -4.53
CA ILE A 37 20.05 -15.81 -4.57
C ILE A 37 19.48 -16.14 -5.94
N ARG A 38 19.97 -15.51 -7.02
CA ARG A 38 19.33 -15.64 -8.34
C ARG A 38 19.46 -17.05 -8.90
N ALA A 39 20.68 -17.55 -9.10
CA ALA A 39 20.90 -18.84 -9.75
C ALA A 39 20.21 -20.00 -9.00
N PRO A 40 20.23 -20.09 -7.65
CA PRO A 40 19.46 -21.09 -6.93
C PRO A 40 17.94 -20.94 -7.09
N SER A 41 17.43 -19.70 -7.11
CA SER A 41 16.00 -19.43 -7.32
C SER A 41 15.55 -19.86 -8.71
N ASP A 42 16.34 -19.56 -9.74
CA ASP A 42 16.07 -19.98 -11.12
C ASP A 42 16.11 -21.51 -11.24
N ALA A 43 17.09 -22.16 -10.62
CA ALA A 43 17.17 -23.63 -10.60
C ALA A 43 15.97 -24.28 -9.89
N ALA A 44 15.50 -23.69 -8.79
CA ALA A 44 14.31 -24.15 -8.06
C ALA A 44 13.03 -23.91 -8.87
N HIS A 45 12.92 -22.75 -9.52
CA HIS A 45 11.82 -22.42 -10.42
C HIS A 45 11.75 -23.42 -11.57
N ASP A 46 12.87 -23.69 -12.23
CA ASP A 46 12.95 -24.68 -13.31
C ASP A 46 12.63 -26.09 -12.81
N LEU A 47 13.03 -26.44 -11.58
CA LEU A 47 12.66 -27.72 -10.98
C LEU A 47 11.14 -27.86 -10.87
N VAL A 48 10.46 -26.86 -10.34
CA VAL A 48 8.99 -26.89 -10.21
C VAL A 48 8.32 -26.92 -11.59
N HIS A 49 8.77 -26.10 -12.55
CA HIS A 49 8.16 -26.06 -13.89
C HIS A 49 8.36 -27.34 -14.71
N ARG A 50 9.44 -28.07 -14.49
CA ARG A 50 9.65 -29.39 -15.12
C ARG A 50 8.66 -30.45 -14.62
N HIS A 51 8.04 -30.24 -13.47
CA HIS A 51 7.13 -31.18 -12.83
C HIS A 51 5.72 -30.59 -12.75
N GLY A 52 4.86 -30.95 -13.71
CA GLY A 52 3.45 -30.52 -13.72
C GLY A 52 2.56 -31.15 -12.63
N TYR A 53 3.13 -31.97 -11.75
CA TYR A 53 2.43 -32.64 -10.66
C TYR A 53 3.35 -32.72 -9.43
N LEU A 54 2.80 -32.36 -8.26
CA LEU A 54 3.51 -32.39 -6.98
C LEU A 54 2.76 -33.27 -5.99
N THR A 55 3.49 -34.11 -5.26
CA THR A 55 2.92 -34.92 -4.18
C THR A 55 2.76 -34.06 -2.92
N ARG A 56 1.56 -34.02 -2.34
CA ARG A 56 1.31 -33.34 -1.08
C ARG A 56 1.92 -34.14 0.08
N LEU A 57 2.85 -33.53 0.80
CA LEU A 57 3.36 -34.06 2.07
C LEU A 57 2.59 -33.44 3.23
N PHE A 58 2.02 -34.26 4.11
CA PHE A 58 1.43 -33.81 5.37
C PHE A 58 2.01 -34.60 6.53
N THR A 59 2.20 -33.94 7.66
CA THR A 59 2.77 -34.53 8.86
C THR A 59 1.80 -34.33 10.02
N THR A 60 1.34 -35.41 10.63
CA THR A 60 0.64 -35.38 11.91
C THR A 60 1.62 -35.80 13.01
N MET A 61 2.04 -34.87 13.86
CA MET A 61 2.86 -35.21 15.02
C MET A 61 2.49 -34.30 16.18
N SER A 62 2.20 -34.87 17.35
CA SER A 62 2.02 -34.11 18.59
C SER A 62 3.39 -33.71 19.15
N ALA A 63 3.45 -32.64 19.97
CA ALA A 63 4.71 -32.15 20.53
C ALA A 63 5.41 -33.21 21.38
N GLU A 64 4.64 -34.06 22.08
CA GLU A 64 5.13 -35.14 22.91
C GLU A 64 5.73 -36.31 22.10
N GLU A 65 5.34 -36.47 20.84
CA GLU A 65 5.76 -37.55 19.94
C GLU A 65 6.99 -37.20 19.09
N MET A 66 7.54 -35.99 19.20
CA MET A 66 8.78 -35.55 18.54
C MET A 66 10.06 -36.23 19.08
N THR A 67 9.94 -37.41 19.69
CA THR A 67 11.06 -38.24 20.16
C THR A 67 11.35 -39.42 19.21
N VAL A 68 10.49 -39.65 18.21
CA VAL A 68 10.61 -40.71 17.21
C VAL A 68 10.74 -40.09 15.83
N ASP A 69 11.67 -40.61 15.02
CA ASP A 69 11.86 -40.15 13.64
C ASP A 69 10.60 -40.40 12.80
N PRO A 70 10.13 -39.39 12.02
CA PRO A 70 8.96 -39.56 11.18
C PRO A 70 9.23 -40.57 10.06
N VAL A 71 8.23 -41.38 9.74
CA VAL A 71 8.26 -42.28 8.57
C VAL A 71 7.45 -41.65 7.45
N PHE A 72 8.04 -41.53 6.26
CA PHE A 72 7.33 -41.11 5.06
C PHE A 72 6.64 -42.32 4.42
N GLN A 73 5.31 -42.26 4.30
CA GLN A 73 4.51 -43.26 3.59
C GLN A 73 3.68 -42.56 2.52
N LEU A 74 3.56 -43.19 1.35
CA LEU A 74 2.64 -42.75 0.31
C LEU A 74 1.23 -43.26 0.64
N ASP A 75 0.26 -42.37 0.50
CA ASP A 75 -1.16 -42.69 0.63
C ASP A 75 -1.79 -42.68 -0.77
N ASP A 76 -1.92 -43.86 -1.36
CA ASP A 76 -2.49 -44.06 -2.70
C ASP A 76 -4.02 -43.89 -2.73
N GLY A 77 -4.67 -43.64 -1.57
CA GLY A 77 -6.11 -43.46 -1.44
C GLY A 77 -6.58 -42.02 -1.64
N LEU A 78 -5.66 -41.06 -1.82
CA LEU A 78 -5.99 -39.65 -2.01
C LEU A 78 -6.19 -39.32 -3.49
N GLU A 79 -7.25 -38.57 -3.77
CA GLU A 79 -7.53 -38.05 -5.11
C GLU A 79 -6.56 -36.93 -5.48
N ASP A 80 -6.32 -36.77 -6.78
CA ASP A 80 -5.59 -35.62 -7.32
C ASP A 80 -6.34 -34.32 -6.98
N VAL A 81 -5.60 -33.32 -6.50
CA VAL A 81 -6.14 -31.99 -6.19
C VAL A 81 -5.56 -30.98 -7.15
N ASP A 82 -6.43 -30.18 -7.77
CA ASP A 82 -6.03 -29.07 -8.64
C ASP A 82 -5.28 -27.99 -7.83
N ASN A 83 -4.23 -27.42 -8.41
CA ASN A 83 -3.52 -26.27 -7.83
C ASN A 83 -4.29 -24.95 -8.00
N VAL A 84 -5.37 -24.95 -8.80
CA VAL A 84 -6.30 -23.84 -8.97
C VAL A 84 -7.49 -24.03 -8.03
N HIS A 85 -7.57 -23.17 -7.02
CA HIS A 85 -8.73 -23.07 -6.14
C HIS A 85 -9.57 -21.87 -6.54
N VAL A 86 -10.82 -22.11 -6.92
CA VAL A 86 -11.77 -21.06 -7.31
C VAL A 86 -12.66 -20.71 -6.13
N LEU A 87 -12.80 -19.42 -5.87
CA LEU A 87 -13.74 -18.85 -4.91
C LEU A 87 -14.69 -17.92 -5.68
N THR A 88 -15.98 -17.94 -5.34
CA THR A 88 -16.93 -16.92 -5.82
C THR A 88 -17.15 -15.87 -4.75
N ARG A 89 -16.81 -14.61 -5.03
CA ARG A 89 -17.15 -13.48 -4.16
C ARG A 89 -18.48 -12.86 -4.58
N VAL A 90 -19.42 -12.81 -3.65
CA VAL A 90 -20.75 -12.23 -3.83
C VAL A 90 -20.81 -10.88 -3.13
N GLU A 91 -20.96 -9.81 -3.90
CA GLU A 91 -21.21 -8.47 -3.38
C GLU A 91 -22.72 -8.27 -3.15
N ARG A 92 -23.11 -8.06 -1.89
CA ARG A 92 -24.51 -7.88 -1.48
C ARG A 92 -24.93 -6.42 -1.65
N CYS A 93 -24.98 -5.94 -2.90
CA CYS A 93 -25.38 -4.57 -3.18
C CYS A 93 -26.83 -4.30 -2.75
N SER A 94 -27.05 -3.14 -2.13
CA SER A 94 -28.39 -2.59 -1.90
C SER A 94 -28.29 -1.06 -1.82
N SER A 95 -29.43 -0.36 -1.75
CA SER A 95 -29.45 1.10 -1.54
C SER A 95 -28.85 1.53 -0.21
N GLN A 96 -28.60 0.59 0.71
CA GLN A 96 -27.98 0.84 2.01
C GLN A 96 -26.45 0.84 1.95
N TYR A 97 -25.82 0.62 0.79
CA TYR A 97 -24.37 0.52 0.65
C TYR A 97 -23.90 1.20 -0.63
N TYR A 98 -22.73 1.85 -0.59
CA TYR A 98 -22.00 2.11 -1.84
C TYR A 98 -21.45 0.79 -2.38
N ARG A 99 -21.21 0.72 -3.70
CA ARG A 99 -20.69 -0.50 -4.33
C ARG A 99 -19.41 -1.01 -3.64
N GLY A 100 -18.50 -0.10 -3.30
CA GLY A 100 -17.24 -0.45 -2.63
C GLY A 100 -17.39 -0.85 -1.16
N ASP A 101 -18.52 -0.52 -0.53
CA ASP A 101 -18.79 -0.76 0.89
C ASP A 101 -19.85 -1.83 1.12
N ALA A 102 -20.35 -2.48 0.07
CA ALA A 102 -21.34 -3.54 0.20
C ALA A 102 -20.75 -4.74 0.95
N PRO A 103 -21.54 -5.45 1.77
CA PRO A 103 -21.09 -6.69 2.39
C PRO A 103 -20.66 -7.69 1.32
N GLN A 104 -19.57 -8.41 1.59
CA GLN A 104 -19.00 -9.38 0.69
C GLN A 104 -18.97 -10.75 1.35
N GLU A 105 -19.50 -11.73 0.64
CA GLU A 105 -19.48 -13.14 1.05
C GLU A 105 -18.64 -13.95 0.08
N ASP A 106 -17.78 -14.79 0.65
CA ASP A 106 -16.95 -15.74 -0.06
C ASP A 106 -17.66 -17.08 -0.08
N VAL A 107 -17.99 -17.58 -1.27
CA VAL A 107 -18.59 -18.89 -1.49
C VAL A 107 -17.52 -19.84 -2.03
N LEU A 108 -17.18 -20.86 -1.25
CA LEU A 108 -16.22 -21.89 -1.60
C LEU A 108 -16.86 -22.93 -2.54
N PRO A 109 -16.05 -23.76 -3.24
CA PRO A 109 -16.55 -24.80 -4.14
C PRO A 109 -17.47 -25.84 -3.48
N ASP A 110 -17.30 -26.08 -2.18
CA ASP A 110 -18.12 -26.98 -1.37
C ASP A 110 -19.47 -26.34 -0.95
N GLY A 111 -19.70 -25.07 -1.30
CA GLY A 111 -20.88 -24.30 -0.92
C GLY A 111 -20.77 -23.65 0.46
N THR A 112 -19.67 -23.85 1.19
CA THR A 112 -19.43 -23.19 2.47
C THR A 112 -19.24 -21.70 2.23
N THR A 113 -19.79 -20.88 3.11
CA THR A 113 -19.69 -19.42 3.03
C THR A 113 -18.88 -18.84 4.18
N SER A 114 -18.14 -17.77 3.87
CA SER A 114 -17.44 -16.97 4.86
C SER A 114 -17.65 -15.48 4.59
N SER A 115 -17.68 -14.66 5.63
CA SER A 115 -17.73 -13.20 5.46
C SER A 115 -16.34 -12.70 5.07
N ALA A 116 -16.21 -12.09 3.89
CA ALA A 116 -15.00 -11.37 3.48
C ALA A 116 -15.00 -9.93 3.98
N SER A 117 -16.19 -9.32 4.03
CA SER A 117 -16.42 -7.98 4.56
C SER A 117 -17.86 -7.88 5.05
N GLU A 118 -18.06 -7.31 6.24
CA GLU A 118 -19.41 -7.01 6.75
C GLU A 118 -20.07 -5.84 6.02
N GLY A 119 -19.31 -5.14 5.17
CA GLY A 119 -19.72 -3.91 4.53
C GLY A 119 -19.86 -2.74 5.50
N ARG A 120 -19.84 -1.53 4.97
CA ARG A 120 -20.13 -0.30 5.71
C ARG A 120 -21.38 0.30 5.14
N ARG A 121 -22.43 0.44 5.96
CA ARG A 121 -23.67 1.09 5.51
C ARG A 121 -23.30 2.44 4.89
N ALA A 122 -23.86 2.72 3.71
CA ALA A 122 -23.78 4.00 3.05
C ALA A 122 -24.06 5.07 4.11
N PRO A 123 -23.04 5.89 4.43
CA PRO A 123 -23.25 7.03 5.29
C PRO A 123 -24.38 7.88 4.71
N SER A 124 -25.09 8.64 5.55
CA SER A 124 -25.88 9.74 4.98
C SER A 124 -24.94 10.65 4.16
N ASP A 125 -25.46 11.44 3.21
CA ASP A 125 -24.61 12.37 2.46
C ASP A 125 -23.78 13.26 3.41
N GLN A 126 -24.34 13.60 4.58
CA GLN A 126 -23.63 14.28 5.67
C GLN A 126 -22.48 13.45 6.25
N ASP A 127 -22.71 12.20 6.63
CA ASP A 127 -21.67 11.33 7.20
C ASP A 127 -20.53 11.08 6.19
N TYR A 128 -20.85 10.99 4.89
CA TYR A 128 -19.87 10.85 3.82
C TYR A 128 -19.03 12.13 3.71
N CYS A 129 -19.66 13.31 3.76
CA CYS A 129 -18.96 14.58 3.77
C CYS A 129 -18.07 14.75 5.01
N ASP A 130 -18.54 14.35 6.19
CA ASP A 130 -17.75 14.42 7.42
C ASP A 130 -16.48 13.53 7.34
N GLU A 131 -16.56 12.34 6.74
CA GLU A 131 -15.41 11.44 6.53
C GLU A 131 -14.36 12.04 5.58
N VAL A 132 -14.79 12.69 4.50
CA VAL A 132 -13.88 13.30 3.51
C VAL A 132 -13.50 14.75 3.84
N GLY A 133 -13.93 15.28 4.98
CA GLY A 133 -13.67 16.66 5.41
C GLY A 133 -14.38 17.74 4.57
N GLY A 134 -15.53 17.39 3.99
CA GLY A 134 -16.39 18.27 3.20
C GLY A 134 -17.65 18.72 3.92
N ILE A 135 -18.47 19.53 3.22
CA ILE A 135 -19.77 20.01 3.68
C ILE A 135 -20.83 19.54 2.65
N PRO A 136 -21.95 18.95 3.07
CA PRO A 136 -23.01 18.54 2.16
C PRO A 136 -23.73 19.77 1.59
N ASP A 137 -23.91 19.77 0.27
CA ASP A 137 -24.66 20.82 -0.44
C ASP A 137 -26.07 20.31 -0.76
N TYR A 138 -27.01 20.57 0.15
CA TYR A 138 -28.41 20.14 0.01
C TYR A 138 -29.27 21.12 -0.82
N GLU A 139 -28.71 22.24 -1.30
CA GLU A 139 -29.44 23.26 -2.08
C GLU A 139 -29.23 23.12 -3.60
N ALA A 140 -28.30 22.28 -4.06
CA ALA A 140 -28.04 22.01 -5.47
C ALA A 140 -29.14 21.15 -6.13
N THR A 141 -30.34 21.70 -6.27
CA THR A 141 -31.51 21.01 -6.84
C THR A 141 -31.62 21.08 -8.36
N ASP A 142 -30.73 21.80 -9.06
CA ASP A 142 -30.70 21.81 -10.53
C ASP A 142 -29.27 21.78 -11.06
N CYS A 143 -28.84 20.61 -11.53
CA CYS A 143 -27.52 20.36 -12.09
C CYS A 143 -27.50 20.47 -13.62
N SER A 144 -28.45 21.19 -14.23
CA SER A 144 -28.56 21.25 -15.67
C SER A 144 -27.41 22.01 -16.34
N ASP A 145 -26.70 22.91 -15.63
CA ASP A 145 -25.56 23.66 -16.17
C ASP A 145 -24.57 24.16 -15.08
N PRO A 146 -23.46 23.45 -14.75
CA PRO A 146 -22.47 23.98 -13.82
C PRO A 146 -21.46 24.92 -14.52
N PRO A 147 -21.09 26.09 -13.94
CA PRO A 147 -19.85 26.77 -14.32
C PRO A 147 -18.65 25.90 -13.89
N ALA A 148 -17.65 25.81 -14.76
CA ALA A 148 -16.53 24.85 -14.72
C ALA A 148 -15.55 24.93 -13.52
N SER A 149 -15.94 25.52 -12.38
CA SER A 149 -15.08 25.63 -11.19
C SER A 149 -15.76 25.36 -9.86
N SER A 150 -17.06 25.07 -9.83
CA SER A 150 -17.79 24.69 -8.61
C SER A 150 -18.66 23.49 -8.95
N GLY A 151 -18.13 22.30 -8.65
CA GLY A 151 -18.76 21.04 -9.00
C GLY A 151 -20.12 20.89 -8.33
N CYS A 152 -21.12 20.52 -9.11
CA CYS A 152 -22.30 19.86 -8.60
C CYS A 152 -21.86 18.49 -8.04
N GLY A 153 -21.50 18.47 -6.76
CA GLY A 153 -21.08 17.28 -6.04
C GLY A 153 -21.74 17.26 -4.67
N LEU A 154 -22.16 16.07 -4.24
CA LEU A 154 -22.81 15.80 -2.95
C LEU A 154 -22.01 16.33 -1.74
N CYS A 155 -20.70 16.56 -1.91
CA CYS A 155 -19.83 17.19 -0.91
C CYS A 155 -18.92 18.23 -1.55
N THR A 156 -18.84 19.40 -0.92
CA THR A 156 -17.80 20.39 -1.22
C THR A 156 -16.64 20.21 -0.23
N VAL A 157 -15.45 19.89 -0.73
CA VAL A 157 -14.24 19.96 0.11
C VAL A 157 -13.82 21.42 0.19
N ALA A 158 -13.65 21.95 1.39
CA ALA A 158 -13.22 23.33 1.59
C ALA A 158 -11.82 23.50 0.98
N GLY A 159 -11.76 24.00 -0.25
CA GLY A 159 -10.50 24.37 -0.89
C GLY A 159 -9.78 25.38 -0.01
N LEU A 160 -8.51 25.12 0.29
CA LEU A 160 -7.58 26.12 0.81
C LEU A 160 -7.76 27.39 -0.02
N ALA A 161 -8.21 28.48 0.61
CA ALA A 161 -8.32 29.77 -0.03
C ALA A 161 -6.99 30.07 -0.76
N PRO A 162 -7.00 30.45 -2.04
CA PRO A 162 -5.77 30.87 -2.68
C PRO A 162 -5.24 32.08 -1.91
N ILE A 163 -4.12 31.90 -1.23
CA ILE A 163 -3.40 32.99 -0.57
C ILE A 163 -2.97 33.92 -1.71
N GLN A 164 -3.74 34.99 -1.96
CA GLN A 164 -3.31 36.09 -2.82
C GLN A 164 -2.23 36.91 -2.08
N GLY A 165 -1.11 36.28 -1.78
CA GLY A 165 0.11 36.92 -1.29
C GLY A 165 0.90 37.40 -2.49
N GLY A 166 0.59 38.60 -3.01
CA GLY A 166 1.25 39.01 -4.24
C GLY A 166 1.12 40.46 -4.69
N VAL A 167 0.94 41.45 -3.80
CA VAL A 167 1.11 42.87 -4.22
C VAL A 167 1.75 43.77 -3.16
N LEU A 168 1.68 43.45 -1.87
CA LEU A 168 2.13 44.41 -0.82
C LEU A 168 3.65 44.45 -0.58
N GLY A 169 4.43 43.48 -1.05
CA GLY A 169 5.89 43.43 -0.83
C GLY A 169 6.72 44.41 -1.68
N GLY A 170 6.21 44.81 -2.86
CA GLY A 170 6.98 45.62 -3.82
C GLY A 170 7.16 47.09 -3.41
N LEU A 171 6.18 47.67 -2.72
CA LEU A 171 6.19 49.09 -2.36
C LEU A 171 7.15 49.41 -1.20
N LEU A 172 7.35 48.47 -0.27
CA LEU A 172 8.24 48.64 0.88
C LEU A 172 9.71 48.62 0.49
N PHE A 173 10.11 47.74 -0.44
CA PHE A 173 11.47 47.69 -0.97
C PHE A 173 11.81 48.93 -1.83
N PHE A 174 10.86 49.41 -2.64
CA PHE A 174 11.08 50.63 -3.41
C PHE A 174 11.22 51.88 -2.53
N TRP A 175 10.50 51.95 -1.41
CA TRP A 175 10.61 53.08 -0.47
C TRP A 175 11.92 53.05 0.33
N LEU A 176 12.35 51.88 0.81
CA LEU A 176 13.62 51.71 1.52
C LEU A 176 14.84 51.99 0.61
N ALA A 177 14.82 51.53 -0.65
CA ALA A 177 15.90 51.77 -1.60
C ALA A 177 16.02 53.25 -2.03
N ARG A 178 14.93 54.02 -1.98
CA ARG A 178 14.95 55.45 -2.31
C ARG A 178 15.46 56.32 -1.14
N ARG A 179 15.30 55.85 0.11
CA ARG A 179 15.77 56.56 1.31
C ARG A 179 17.29 56.48 1.49
N THR A 180 17.91 55.35 1.18
CA THR A 180 19.37 55.17 1.30
C THR A 180 20.15 55.99 0.25
N ARG A 181 19.63 56.16 -0.96
CA ARG A 181 20.28 56.99 -2.01
C ARG A 181 20.32 58.49 -1.69
N LYS A 182 19.39 59.02 -0.88
CA LYS A 182 19.40 60.44 -0.48
C LYS A 182 20.45 60.76 0.59
N LEU A 183 20.83 59.78 1.42
CA LEU A 183 21.80 59.98 2.50
C LEU A 183 23.25 59.94 2.00
N SER A 184 23.55 59.16 0.97
CA SER A 184 24.90 59.08 0.36
C SER A 184 25.30 60.31 -0.45
N ARG A 185 24.39 61.26 -0.71
CA ARG A 185 24.63 62.44 -1.57
C ARG A 185 24.77 63.74 -0.76
N ARG A 186 24.90 63.63 0.56
CA ARG A 186 24.98 64.77 1.51
C ARG A 186 26.17 64.68 2.49
N SER A 187 27.13 63.77 2.29
CA SER A 187 28.43 63.81 2.98
C SER A 187 29.49 64.43 2.07
#